data_AF-A0A3C2B3F5-F1
#
_entry.id   AF-A0A3C2B3F5-F1
#
_cell.length_a   1.000
_cell.length_b   1.000
_cell.length_c   1.000
_cell.angle_alpha   90.00
_cell.angle_beta   90.00
_cell.angle_gamma   90.00
#
_symmetry.space_group_name_H-M   'P 1'
#
loop_
_entity.id
_entity.type
_entity.pdbx_description
1 polymer ?
#
loop_
_entity_poly.entity_id
_entity_poly.type
_entity_poly.pdbx_seq_one_letter_code
_entity_poly.pdbx_strand_id
1 'polypeptide(L)'
;MSLVAARVLIVGLTALAIQRVVFAQHPIFDVKVQFVLALVVAAGAAGGADRGAVAGFVLGLMYDASGNTPLGLMGLCYGLAGITAGYVHTITPDPQWWLASIFAAVGAVVGEAAIPFAEVITGESGWVTRELMVVLPVVGAAAFVLCPLLVPIGRWMMGVKRKKWKAMIE
;
A
#
# COMPACT_ATOMS: atom_id res chain seq x y z
N MET A 1 -11.97 -18.02 5.23
CA MET A 1 -12.07 -16.82 4.37
C MET A 1 -12.68 -15.63 5.11
N SER A 2 -13.76 -15.81 5.89
CA SER A 2 -14.44 -14.76 6.67
C SER A 2 -13.55 -13.95 7.63
N LEU A 3 -12.60 -14.60 8.32
CA LEU A 3 -11.71 -13.93 9.28
C LEU A 3 -10.69 -12.97 8.64
N VAL A 4 -10.24 -13.25 7.40
CA VAL A 4 -9.26 -12.38 6.71
C VAL A 4 -9.96 -11.11 6.23
N ALA A 5 -11.14 -11.24 5.62
CA ALA A 5 -11.95 -10.10 5.20
C ALA A 5 -12.30 -9.19 6.39
N ALA A 6 -12.71 -9.77 7.52
CA ALA A 6 -12.98 -9.00 8.74
C ALA A 6 -11.75 -8.23 9.24
N ARG A 7 -10.56 -8.85 9.22
CA ARG A 7 -9.30 -8.17 9.60
C ARG A 7 -8.95 -7.05 8.66
N VAL A 8 -9.05 -7.28 7.35
CA VAL A 8 -8.80 -6.24 6.32
C VAL A 8 -9.74 -5.06 6.53
N LEU A 9 -11.02 -5.31 6.81
CA LEU A 9 -11.99 -4.24 7.08
C LEU A 9 -11.65 -3.46 8.36
N ILE A 10 -11.37 -4.14 9.47
CA ILE A 10 -11.04 -3.46 10.74
C ILE A 10 -9.76 -2.64 10.61
N VAL A 11 -8.70 -3.25 10.05
CA VAL A 11 -7.41 -2.57 9.86
C VAL A 11 -7.57 -1.42 8.86
N GLY A 12 -8.30 -1.63 7.76
CA GLY A 12 -8.57 -0.62 6.74
C GLY A 12 -9.34 0.58 7.29
N LEU A 13 -10.42 0.36 8.05
CA LEU A 13 -11.19 1.44 8.68
C LEU A 13 -10.34 2.20 9.70
N THR A 14 -9.51 1.51 10.48
CA THR A 14 -8.61 2.15 11.44
C THR A 14 -7.54 2.99 10.72
N ALA A 15 -6.94 2.45 9.66
CA ALA A 15 -5.96 3.16 8.84
C ALA A 15 -6.57 4.39 8.15
N LEU A 16 -7.82 4.29 7.67
CA LEU A 16 -8.55 5.41 7.09
C LEU A 16 -8.87 6.49 8.13
N ALA A 17 -9.26 6.11 9.35
CA ALA A 17 -9.47 7.05 10.44
C ALA A 17 -8.18 7.81 10.76
N ILE A 18 -7.04 7.10 10.87
CA ILE A 18 -5.73 7.73 11.09
C ILE A 18 -5.35 8.64 9.93
N GLN A 19 -5.55 8.20 8.68
CA GLN A 19 -5.29 9.00 7.48
C GLN A 19 -6.08 10.32 7.50
N ARG A 20 -7.38 10.26 7.84
CA ARG A 20 -8.29 11.41 7.85
C ARG A 20 -8.06 12.38 9.01
N VAL A 21 -7.65 11.87 10.17
CA VAL A 21 -7.51 12.68 11.39
C VAL A 21 -6.10 13.24 11.53
N VAL A 22 -5.07 12.41 11.29
CA VAL A 22 -3.68 12.79 11.56
C VAL A 22 -3.03 13.32 10.29
N PHE A 23 -2.99 12.50 9.23
CA PHE A 23 -2.23 12.84 8.02
C PHE A 23 -2.92 13.86 7.12
N ALA A 24 -4.25 13.99 7.20
CA ALA A 24 -4.96 15.06 6.50
C ALA A 24 -4.83 16.42 7.21
N GLN A 25 -4.58 16.45 8.52
CA GLN A 25 -4.43 17.70 9.29
C GLN A 25 -2.97 18.15 9.43
N HIS A 26 -2.02 17.23 9.32
CA HIS A 26 -0.59 17.52 9.36
C HIS A 26 0.10 17.14 8.05
N PRO A 27 -0.02 17.98 6.99
CA PRO A 27 0.76 17.78 5.78
C PRO A 27 2.25 17.95 6.09
N ILE A 28 3.06 16.99 5.66
CA ILE A 28 4.52 17.04 5.83
C ILE A 28 5.09 17.64 4.56
N PHE A 29 5.74 18.80 4.65
CA PHE A 29 6.23 19.56 3.48
C PHE A 29 5.13 19.86 2.45
N ASP A 30 3.91 20.17 2.90
CA ASP A 30 2.73 20.41 2.04
C ASP A 30 2.24 19.17 1.26
N VAL A 31 2.83 18.00 1.53
CA VAL A 31 2.45 16.71 0.91
C VAL A 31 1.60 15.90 1.89
N LYS A 32 0.44 15.44 1.42
CA LYS A 32 -0.42 14.50 2.15
C LYS A 32 0.17 13.11 2.04
N VAL A 33 0.89 12.67 3.08
CA VAL A 33 1.42 11.30 3.14
C VAL A 33 0.25 10.31 3.16
N GLN A 34 0.24 9.36 2.22
CA GLN A 34 -0.79 8.33 2.14
C GLN A 34 -0.41 7.11 2.99
N PHE A 35 -0.92 7.10 4.23
CA PHE A 35 -0.75 5.99 5.18
C PHE A 35 -1.41 4.69 4.70
N VAL A 36 -2.56 4.79 4.03
CA VAL A 36 -3.26 3.61 3.49
C VAL A 36 -2.42 2.95 2.39
N LEU A 37 -1.83 3.74 1.50
CA LEU A 37 -0.89 3.25 0.49
C LEU A 37 0.34 2.58 1.14
N ALA A 38 0.91 3.19 2.18
CA ALA A 38 2.02 2.62 2.94
C ALA A 38 1.68 1.24 3.55
N LEU A 39 0.44 1.08 4.06
CA LEU A 39 -0.05 -0.21 4.56
C LEU A 39 -0.21 -1.25 3.45
N VAL A 40 -0.72 -0.84 2.28
CA VAL A 40 -0.90 -1.71 1.11
C VAL A 40 0.43 -2.26 0.63
N VAL A 41 1.44 -1.40 0.46
CA VAL A 41 2.76 -1.83 -0.02
C VAL A 41 3.48 -2.68 1.01
N ALA A 42 3.29 -2.42 2.31
CA ALA A 42 3.79 -3.29 3.37
C ALA A 42 3.10 -4.67 3.37
N ALA A 43 1.80 -4.72 3.09
CA ALA A 43 1.08 -5.99 2.93
C ALA A 43 1.53 -6.77 1.69
N GLY A 44 1.82 -6.08 0.58
CA GLY A 44 2.41 -6.67 -0.62
C GLY A 44 3.82 -7.21 -0.37
N ALA A 45 4.70 -6.39 0.19
CA ALA A 45 6.08 -6.78 0.52
C ALA A 45 6.17 -7.94 1.52
N ALA A 46 5.13 -8.17 2.32
CA ALA A 46 5.11 -9.25 3.31
C ALA A 46 4.28 -10.48 2.90
N GLY A 47 3.37 -10.32 1.94
CA GLY A 47 2.40 -11.34 1.53
C GLY A 47 2.58 -11.86 0.11
N GLY A 48 3.40 -11.18 -0.71
CA GLY A 48 3.56 -11.45 -2.14
C GLY A 48 2.59 -10.62 -3.00
N ALA A 49 2.85 -10.63 -4.32
CA ALA A 49 2.13 -9.80 -5.30
C ALA A 49 0.60 -10.02 -5.28
N ASP A 50 0.13 -11.28 -5.28
CA ASP A 50 -1.33 -11.57 -5.28
C ASP A 50 -2.04 -11.02 -4.05
N ARG A 51 -1.43 -11.17 -2.87
CA ARG A 51 -1.99 -10.66 -1.62
C ARG A 51 -1.92 -9.14 -1.55
N GLY A 52 -0.83 -8.56 -2.04
CA GLY A 52 -0.69 -7.11 -2.20
C GLY A 52 -1.75 -6.53 -3.11
N ALA A 53 -2.05 -7.18 -4.24
CA ALA A 53 -3.08 -6.76 -5.20
C ALA A 53 -4.45 -6.70 -4.54
N VAL A 54 -4.85 -7.77 -3.85
CA VAL A 54 -6.16 -7.85 -3.17
C VAL A 54 -6.25 -6.84 -2.03
N ALA A 55 -5.19 -6.73 -1.22
CA ALA A 55 -5.15 -5.74 -0.13
C ALA A 55 -5.25 -4.31 -0.67
N GLY A 56 -4.49 -3.99 -1.72
CA GLY A 56 -4.51 -2.71 -2.39
C GLY A 56 -5.86 -2.35 -2.99
N PHE A 57 -6.45 -3.29 -3.71
CA PHE A 57 -7.77 -3.09 -4.32
C PHE A 57 -8.86 -2.87 -3.27
N VAL A 58 -8.91 -3.69 -2.23
CA VAL A 58 -9.93 -3.57 -1.17
C VAL A 58 -9.73 -2.27 -0.37
N LEU A 59 -8.51 -1.98 0.07
CA LEU A 59 -8.23 -0.76 0.84
C LEU A 59 -8.41 0.51 0.00
N GLY A 60 -8.06 0.47 -1.29
CA GLY A 60 -8.31 1.56 -2.22
C GLY A 60 -9.80 1.77 -2.49
N LEU A 61 -10.60 0.71 -2.64
CA LEU A 61 -12.06 0.83 -2.72
C LEU A 61 -12.68 1.41 -1.44
N MET A 62 -12.16 1.03 -0.26
CA MET A 62 -12.60 1.62 1.01
C MET A 62 -12.22 3.11 1.09
N TYR A 63 -11.05 3.47 0.56
CA TYR A 63 -10.63 4.87 0.47
C TYR A 63 -11.57 5.66 -0.45
N ASP A 64 -11.85 5.14 -1.65
CA ASP A 64 -12.77 5.75 -2.61
C ASP A 64 -14.16 5.93 -2.02
N ALA A 65 -14.72 4.88 -1.41
CA ALA A 65 -16.05 4.93 -0.78
C ALA A 65 -16.14 5.92 0.39
N SER A 66 -15.02 6.24 1.03
CA SER A 66 -14.99 7.24 2.11
C SER A 66 -14.88 8.67 1.60
N GLY A 67 -14.36 8.87 0.39
CA GLY A 67 -14.00 10.15 -0.20
C GLY A 67 -14.96 10.62 -1.29
N ASN A 68 -14.57 11.71 -1.95
CA ASN A 68 -15.25 12.21 -3.16
C ASN A 68 -14.54 11.74 -4.44
N THR A 69 -13.65 10.75 -4.37
CA THR A 69 -12.96 10.21 -5.55
C THR A 69 -13.86 9.24 -6.32
N PRO A 70 -13.71 9.12 -7.65
CA PRO A 70 -14.43 8.12 -8.43
C PRO A 70 -14.19 6.71 -7.89
N LEU A 71 -15.27 5.94 -7.72
CA LEU A 71 -15.20 4.62 -7.13
C LEU A 71 -14.34 3.68 -7.99
N GLY A 72 -13.23 3.17 -7.42
CA GLY A 72 -12.31 2.26 -8.10
C GLY A 72 -11.01 2.89 -8.58
N LEU A 73 -10.89 4.22 -8.58
CA LEU A 73 -9.67 4.91 -8.98
C LEU A 73 -8.50 4.58 -8.04
N MET A 74 -8.69 4.77 -6.74
CA MET A 74 -7.66 4.44 -5.75
C MET A 74 -7.54 2.93 -5.59
N GLY A 75 -8.64 2.18 -5.76
CA GLY A 75 -8.63 0.72 -5.84
C GLY A 75 -7.61 0.19 -6.85
N LEU A 76 -7.62 0.70 -8.09
CA LEU A 76 -6.70 0.27 -9.13
C LEU A 76 -5.25 0.68 -8.83
N CYS A 77 -5.04 1.95 -8.43
CA CYS A 77 -3.71 2.49 -8.15
C CYS A 77 -3.04 1.78 -6.97
N TYR A 78 -3.79 1.52 -5.89
CA TYR A 78 -3.28 0.81 -4.72
C TYR A 78 -3.08 -0.68 -5.01
N GLY A 79 -3.94 -1.30 -5.83
CA GLY A 79 -3.73 -2.65 -6.32
C GLY A 79 -2.40 -2.80 -7.05
N LEU A 80 -2.10 -1.87 -7.98
CA LEU A 80 -0.81 -1.81 -8.68
C LEU A 80 0.36 -1.64 -7.70
N ALA A 81 0.24 -0.71 -6.74
CA ALA A 81 1.26 -0.49 -5.71
C ALA A 81 1.58 -1.77 -4.92
N GLY A 82 0.54 -2.49 -4.50
CA GLY A 82 0.67 -3.73 -3.75
C GLY A 82 1.31 -4.86 -4.57
N ILE A 83 1.00 -4.96 -5.85
CA ILE A 83 1.65 -5.88 -6.79
C ILE A 83 3.15 -5.54 -6.89
N THR A 84 3.48 -4.27 -7.15
CA THR A 84 4.85 -3.78 -7.30
C THR A 84 5.69 -4.07 -6.05
N ALA A 85 5.14 -3.81 -4.86
CA ALA A 85 5.83 -4.11 -3.61
C ALA A 85 5.99 -5.62 -3.37
N GLY A 86 5.00 -6.42 -3.79
CA GLY A 86 5.02 -7.88 -3.65
C GLY A 86 5.94 -8.62 -4.61
N TYR A 87 6.45 -7.95 -5.66
CA TYR A 87 7.46 -8.53 -6.56
C TYR A 87 8.76 -8.91 -5.86
N VAL A 88 9.05 -8.36 -4.67
CA VAL A 88 10.22 -8.76 -3.88
C VAL A 88 10.28 -10.28 -3.63
N HIS A 89 9.13 -10.94 -3.53
CA HIS A 89 9.03 -12.38 -3.28
C HIS A 89 9.38 -13.25 -4.50
N THR A 90 9.40 -12.70 -5.72
CA THR A 90 9.88 -13.44 -6.90
C THR A 90 11.40 -13.49 -6.95
N ILE A 91 12.07 -12.49 -6.36
CA ILE A 91 13.54 -12.40 -6.27
C ILE A 91 14.04 -13.16 -5.04
N THR A 92 13.38 -13.01 -3.88
CA THR A 92 13.80 -13.65 -2.65
C THR A 92 12.59 -14.15 -1.85
N PRO A 93 12.44 -15.47 -1.63
CA PRO A 93 11.29 -16.04 -0.92
C PRO A 93 11.10 -15.51 0.51
N ASP A 94 12.20 -15.24 1.22
CA ASP A 94 12.23 -14.63 2.55
C ASP A 94 13.00 -13.29 2.51
N PRO A 95 12.33 -12.19 2.11
CA PRO A 95 12.98 -10.90 1.97
C PRO A 95 13.44 -10.35 3.33
N GLN A 96 14.65 -9.81 3.38
CA GLN A 96 15.13 -9.05 4.53
C GLN A 96 14.32 -7.75 4.69
N TRP A 97 14.21 -7.24 5.91
CA TRP A 97 13.39 -6.08 6.24
C TRP A 97 13.73 -4.83 5.41
N TRP A 98 15.01 -4.61 5.10
CA TRP A 98 15.46 -3.47 4.31
C TRP A 98 15.09 -3.62 2.84
N LEU A 99 15.19 -4.84 2.29
CA LEU A 99 14.80 -5.14 0.92
C LEU A 99 13.28 -5.00 0.73
N ALA A 100 12.49 -5.50 1.70
CA ALA A 100 11.04 -5.28 1.73
C ALA A 100 10.69 -3.78 1.76
N SER A 101 11.46 -2.97 2.49
CA SER A 101 11.25 -1.52 2.58
C SER A 101 11.57 -0.80 1.27
N ILE A 102 12.62 -1.21 0.54
CA ILE A 102 12.92 -0.67 -0.79
C ILE A 102 11.77 -0.96 -1.75
N PHE A 103 11.31 -2.20 -1.82
CA PHE A 103 10.19 -2.56 -2.70
C PHE A 103 8.87 -1.91 -2.29
N ALA A 104 8.65 -1.70 -0.99
CA ALA A 104 7.53 -0.92 -0.51
C ALA A 104 7.60 0.54 -0.97
N ALA A 105 8.79 1.16 -0.93
CA ALA A 105 9.00 2.51 -1.43
C ALA A 105 8.71 2.61 -2.94
N VAL A 106 9.24 1.67 -3.73
CA VAL A 106 9.00 1.60 -5.17
C VAL A 106 7.51 1.40 -5.46
N GLY A 107 6.85 0.49 -4.76
CA GLY A 107 5.41 0.27 -4.89
C GLY A 107 4.59 1.52 -4.56
N ALA A 108 4.99 2.26 -3.53
CA ALA A 108 4.29 3.50 -3.15
C ALA A 108 4.48 4.59 -4.21
N VAL A 109 5.69 4.75 -4.75
CA VAL A 109 5.97 5.69 -5.85
C VAL A 109 5.15 5.32 -7.09
N VAL A 110 5.10 4.04 -7.45
CA VAL A 110 4.31 3.57 -8.61
C VAL A 110 2.81 3.78 -8.39
N GLY A 111 2.31 3.47 -7.19
CA GLY A 111 0.91 3.68 -6.82
C GLY A 111 0.49 5.14 -6.89
N GLU A 112 1.29 6.02 -6.29
CA GLU A 112 1.03 7.46 -6.27
C GLU A 112 1.16 8.07 -7.67
N ALA A 113 2.16 7.63 -8.44
CA ALA A 113 2.34 8.09 -9.82
C ALA A 113 1.18 7.66 -10.73
N ALA A 114 0.50 6.54 -10.43
CA ALA A 114 -0.63 6.05 -11.21
C ALA A 114 -1.91 6.88 -11.02
N ILE A 115 -2.07 7.56 -9.87
CA ILE A 115 -3.24 8.38 -9.54
C ILE A 115 -3.54 9.44 -10.62
N PRO A 116 -2.61 10.34 -11.00
CA PRO A 116 -2.90 11.36 -12.01
C PRO A 116 -3.24 10.77 -13.38
N PHE A 117 -2.68 9.62 -13.76
CA PHE A 117 -3.08 8.93 -14.99
C PHE A 117 -4.52 8.40 -14.90
N ALA A 118 -4.89 7.85 -13.76
CA ALA A 118 -6.25 7.37 -13.53
C ALA A 118 -7.26 8.53 -13.51
N GLU A 119 -6.88 9.69 -12.95
CA GLU A 119 -7.69 10.91 -12.94
C GLU A 119 -7.97 11.41 -14.38
N VAL A 120 -6.95 11.44 -15.24
CA VAL A 120 -7.11 11.79 -16.67
C VAL A 120 -8.13 10.88 -17.36
N ILE A 121 -8.06 9.56 -17.11
CA ILE A 121 -8.98 8.59 -17.70
C ILE A 121 -10.42 8.83 -17.22
N THR A 122 -10.60 9.24 -15.96
CA THR A 122 -11.92 9.57 -15.40
C THR A 122 -12.46 10.95 -15.81
N GLY A 123 -11.67 11.75 -16.54
CA GLY A 123 -12.05 13.10 -16.98
C GLY A 123 -11.82 14.18 -15.93
N GLU A 124 -11.12 13.86 -14.83
CA GLU A 124 -10.63 14.83 -13.85
C GLU A 124 -9.36 15.50 -14.37
N SER A 125 -9.01 16.68 -13.84
CA SER A 125 -7.82 17.42 -14.27
C SER A 125 -6.53 16.82 -13.70
N GLY A 126 -6.19 15.59 -14.10
CA GLY A 126 -4.90 14.97 -13.77
C GLY A 126 -3.80 15.53 -14.67
N TRP A 127 -2.90 16.35 -14.14
CA TRP A 127 -1.68 16.75 -14.86
C TRP A 127 -0.45 16.44 -14.01
N VAL A 128 0.65 16.08 -14.68
CA VAL A 128 1.97 15.96 -14.05
C VAL A 128 2.41 17.36 -13.64
N THR A 129 2.00 17.80 -12.46
CA THR A 129 2.39 19.07 -11.88
C THR A 129 3.79 18.97 -11.30
N ARG A 130 4.44 20.12 -11.15
CA ARG A 130 5.75 20.23 -10.49
C ARG A 130 5.72 19.69 -9.05
N GLU A 131 4.55 19.68 -8.43
CA GLU A 131 4.27 19.11 -7.12
C GLU A 131 4.45 17.59 -7.11
N LEU A 132 4.10 16.87 -8.18
CA LEU A 132 4.28 15.42 -8.26
C LEU A 132 5.77 15.02 -8.10
N MET A 133 6.70 15.84 -8.57
CA MET A 133 8.14 15.61 -8.37
C MET A 133 8.57 15.70 -6.90
N VAL A 134 7.80 16.38 -6.05
CA VAL A 134 8.02 16.46 -4.60
C VAL A 134 7.24 15.38 -3.86
N VAL A 135 6.00 15.10 -4.30
CA VAL A 135 5.12 14.09 -3.69
C VAL A 135 5.72 12.70 -3.78
N LEU A 136 6.19 12.28 -4.98
CA LEU A 136 6.73 10.93 -5.18
C LEU A 136 7.89 10.57 -4.24
N PRO A 137 8.97 11.36 -4.11
CA PRO A 137 10.05 11.03 -3.19
C PRO A 137 9.60 11.08 -1.73
N VAL A 138 8.71 12.01 -1.35
CA VAL A 138 8.18 12.09 0.03
C VAL A 138 7.35 10.86 0.38
N VAL A 139 6.44 10.44 -0.50
CA VAL A 139 5.61 9.25 -0.32
C VAL A 139 6.47 7.98 -0.31
N GLY A 140 7.44 7.87 -1.21
CA GLY A 140 8.39 6.77 -1.25
C GLY A 140 9.24 6.68 0.03
N ALA A 141 9.78 7.80 0.50
CA ALA A 141 10.56 7.86 1.74
C ALA A 141 9.71 7.53 2.97
N ALA A 142 8.48 8.06 3.05
CA ALA A 142 7.54 7.75 4.12
C ALA A 142 7.20 6.26 4.14
N ALA A 143 6.90 5.67 2.98
CA ALA A 143 6.62 4.24 2.86
C ALA A 143 7.85 3.39 3.25
N PHE A 144 9.06 3.79 2.85
CA PHE A 144 10.29 3.12 3.26
C PHE A 144 10.46 3.10 4.79
N VAL A 145 10.25 4.23 5.46
CA VAL A 145 10.40 4.35 6.91
C VAL A 145 9.28 3.63 7.67
N LEU A 146 8.05 3.70 7.17
CA LEU A 146 6.89 3.06 7.80
C LEU A 146 6.82 1.55 7.55
N CYS A 147 7.42 1.06 6.46
CA CYS A 147 7.32 -0.34 6.05
C CYS A 147 7.72 -1.34 7.15
N PRO A 148 8.87 -1.20 7.85
CA PRO A 148 9.24 -2.13 8.93
C PRO A 148 8.18 -2.24 10.03
N LEU A 149 7.49 -1.14 10.33
CA LEU A 149 6.42 -1.08 11.34
C LEU A 149 5.10 -1.68 10.81
N LEU A 150 4.79 -1.44 9.53
CA LEU A 150 3.54 -1.86 8.91
C LEU A 150 3.56 -3.31 8.40
N VAL A 151 4.73 -3.89 8.12
CA VAL A 151 4.87 -5.28 7.64
C VAL A 151 4.23 -6.29 8.59
N PRO A 152 4.45 -6.27 9.92
CA PRO A 152 3.77 -7.17 10.85
C PRO A 152 2.24 -7.06 10.78
N ILE A 153 1.72 -5.83 10.66
CA ILE A 153 0.29 -5.54 10.54
C ILE A 153 -0.25 -6.08 9.22
N GLY A 154 0.44 -5.83 8.10
CA GLY A 154 0.10 -6.34 6.78
C GLY A 154 0.08 -7.88 6.73
N ARG A 155 1.04 -8.54 7.37
CA ARG A 155 1.07 -10.01 7.50
C ARG A 155 -0.13 -10.55 8.27
N TRP A 156 -0.47 -9.89 9.39
CA TRP A 156 -1.59 -10.30 10.24
C TRP A 156 -2.93 -10.12 9.54
N MET A 157 -3.09 -8.98 8.86
CA MET A 157 -4.24 -8.63 8.03
C MET A 157 -4.47 -9.69 6.96
N MET A 158 -3.43 -10.06 6.21
CA MET A 158 -3.52 -11.02 5.11
C MET A 158 -3.42 -12.49 5.55
N GLY A 159 -3.31 -12.76 6.85
CA GLY A 159 -3.22 -14.12 7.37
C GLY A 159 -2.04 -14.92 6.83
N VAL A 160 -0.91 -14.25 6.56
CA VAL A 160 0.29 -14.86 5.96
C VAL A 160 0.92 -15.83 6.97
N LYS A 161 0.70 -17.13 6.78
CA LYS A 161 1.36 -18.18 7.58
C LYS A 161 2.86 -18.17 7.29
N ARG A 162 3.70 -18.07 8.32
CA ARG A 162 5.15 -18.31 8.21
C ARG A 162 5.34 -19.73 7.66
N LYS A 163 6.14 -19.91 6.61
CA LYS A 163 6.50 -21.26 6.12
C LYS A 163 7.25 -21.94 7.27
N LYS A 164 6.59 -22.90 7.96
CA LYS A 164 7.29 -23.75 8.93
C LYS A 164 8.26 -24.59 8.12
N TRP A 165 9.55 -24.39 8.34
CA TRP A 165 10.59 -25.28 7.84
C TRP A 165 10.26 -26.68 8.36
N LYS A 166 9.85 -27.60 7.49
CA LYS A 166 10.05 -29.02 7.75
C LYS A 166 11.55 -29.23 7.57
N ALA A 167 12.30 -29.21 8.66
CA ALA A 167 13.62 -29.81 8.66
C ALA A 167 13.42 -31.24 8.14
N MET A 168 14.14 -31.61 7.07
CA MET A 168 14.28 -33.01 6.70
C MET A 168 14.94 -33.71 7.87
N ILE A 169 14.12 -34.42 8.66
CA ILE A 169 14.56 -35.53 9.48
C ILE A 169 13.80 -36.71 8.87
N GLU A 170 14.48 -37.38 7.94
CA GLU A 170 14.48 -38.83 7.67
C GLU A 170 15.22 -39.10 6.36
#